data_AF-A0A9D8EZ52-F1
#
_entry.id   AF-A0A9D8EZ52-F1
#
_cell.length_a   1.000
_cell.length_b   1.000
_cell.length_c   1.000
_cell.angle_alpha   90.00
_cell.angle_beta   90.00
_cell.angle_gamma   90.00
#
_symmetry.space_group_name_H-M   'P 1'
#
loop_
_entity.id
_entity.type
_entity.pdbx_description
1 polymer ?
#
loop_
_entity_poly.entity_id
_entity_poly.type
_entity_poly.pdbx_seq_one_letter_code
_entity_poly.pdbx_strand_id
1 'polypeptide(L)'
;MKETSSTTNRSVRLRLLRKFRFFAWGVLGCCAVLRAQPVVSPPANSVGSSEPWATHVTAYVPGSGFAVEFGSGLGYTNSSSILGLPSRVTSGAFGGPVDPFAPPFLVSQLLSVGATGSITVELGRPAFNNPAHPHGVDFLVFGNTGFTITNGNFTGGGITDGSLFSAGQGVGRVSVSPDGLNFFTLDPAKAPALDSLFPTDGSGEFHQAVDPRLSAADFAGLSLAGIRDRYAGSGGGTGFDLAWAVDAQGRPALVDYATHVRIETLSGQLELDAITVIPEPGVSSLLAIGLVAGALMRWRRLANQARS
;
A
#
# COMPACT_ATOMS: atom_id res chain seq x y z
N MET A 1 -43.26 2.36 -64.86
CA MET A 1 -42.26 1.36 -65.28
C MET A 1 -42.45 0.15 -64.37
N LYS A 2 -42.80 -1.03 -64.93
CA LYS A 2 -42.96 -2.39 -64.32
C LYS A 2 -43.26 -2.52 -62.81
N GLU A 3 -44.48 -2.93 -62.43
CA GLU A 3 -44.91 -4.34 -62.22
C GLU A 3 -44.38 -4.93 -60.89
N THR A 4 -45.18 -4.98 -59.79
CA THR A 4 -46.14 -6.05 -59.36
C THR A 4 -45.48 -7.32 -58.80
N SER A 5 -46.01 -8.08 -57.82
CA SER A 5 -46.98 -7.90 -56.70
C SER A 5 -47.12 -9.24 -55.94
N SER A 6 -47.68 -9.30 -54.71
CA SER A 6 -48.21 -10.55 -54.04
C SER A 6 -47.16 -11.64 -53.68
N THR A 7 -47.30 -12.66 -52.80
CA THR A 7 -48.27 -13.19 -51.76
C THR A 7 -47.53 -14.34 -50.98
N THR A 8 -47.96 -14.96 -49.85
CA THR A 8 -48.73 -14.58 -48.64
C THR A 8 -48.70 -15.73 -47.59
N ASN A 9 -48.75 -15.41 -46.28
CA ASN A 9 -49.06 -16.25 -45.10
C ASN A 9 -48.09 -17.32 -44.52
N ARG A 10 -47.77 -17.10 -43.23
CA ARG A 10 -48.01 -17.96 -42.03
C ARG A 10 -48.02 -19.52 -42.14
N SER A 11 -46.94 -20.09 -41.57
CA SER A 11 -46.94 -20.93 -40.34
C SER A 11 -47.26 -22.45 -40.31
N VAL A 12 -46.44 -23.14 -39.49
CA VAL A 12 -46.69 -24.36 -38.66
C VAL A 12 -46.11 -25.73 -39.08
N ARG A 13 -45.32 -26.29 -38.14
CA ARG A 13 -44.96 -27.71 -37.83
C ARG A 13 -43.85 -28.47 -38.57
N LEU A 14 -42.83 -28.80 -37.77
CA LEU A 14 -42.18 -30.11 -37.54
C LEU A 14 -41.91 -31.04 -38.74
N ARG A 15 -40.62 -31.42 -38.89
CA ARG A 15 -40.16 -32.82 -38.69
C ARG A 15 -38.64 -32.93 -38.52
N LEU A 16 -38.22 -33.74 -37.54
CA LEU A 16 -36.88 -34.34 -37.46
C LEU A 16 -36.58 -35.17 -38.73
N LEU A 17 -35.29 -35.39 -39.05
CA LEU A 17 -34.68 -36.74 -39.12
C LEU A 17 -33.21 -36.73 -39.63
N ARG A 18 -32.32 -37.35 -38.83
CA ARG A 18 -31.12 -38.16 -39.20
C ARG A 18 -30.03 -37.58 -40.13
N LYS A 19 -28.77 -37.61 -39.64
CA LYS A 19 -27.80 -38.73 -39.73
C LYS A 19 -26.64 -38.47 -38.73
N PHE A 20 -26.47 -39.29 -37.69
CA PHE A 20 -25.56 -40.45 -37.65
C PHE A 20 -24.10 -40.18 -38.05
N ARG A 21 -23.22 -40.10 -37.05
CA ARG A 21 -21.93 -40.83 -37.06
C ARG A 21 -21.39 -41.01 -35.63
N PHE A 22 -21.27 -42.27 -35.20
CA PHE A 22 -20.45 -42.66 -34.05
C PHE A 22 -18.98 -42.55 -34.44
N PHE A 23 -18.13 -42.02 -33.56
CA PHE A 23 -16.76 -42.49 -33.40
C PHE A 23 -16.30 -42.21 -31.97
N ALA A 24 -15.86 -43.23 -31.25
CA ALA A 24 -15.48 -43.15 -29.84
C ALA A 24 -13.97 -43.09 -29.71
N TRP A 25 -13.41 -42.05 -29.07
CA TRP A 25 -11.97 -41.94 -28.79
C TRP A 25 -11.72 -41.43 -27.36
N GLY A 26 -10.99 -42.24 -26.59
CA GLY A 26 -10.03 -41.83 -25.57
C GLY A 26 -10.45 -40.87 -24.45
N VAL A 27 -10.79 -41.42 -23.28
CA VAL A 27 -10.49 -40.73 -22.02
C VAL A 27 -8.98 -40.80 -21.80
N LEU A 28 -8.27 -39.76 -22.23
CA LEU A 28 -6.86 -39.54 -21.90
C LEU A 28 -6.79 -38.54 -20.75
N GLY A 29 -6.30 -39.00 -19.60
CA GLY A 29 -6.12 -38.16 -18.42
C GLY A 29 -5.13 -37.04 -18.72
N CYS A 30 -5.61 -35.79 -18.68
CA CYS A 30 -4.74 -34.63 -18.80
C CYS A 30 -3.97 -34.45 -17.49
N CYS A 31 -2.82 -35.12 -17.37
CA CYS A 31 -1.82 -34.77 -16.38
C CYS A 31 -1.32 -33.35 -16.69
N ALA A 32 -1.88 -32.36 -16.00
CA ALA A 32 -1.38 -31.00 -16.01
C ALA A 32 0.02 -31.00 -15.39
N VAL A 33 1.05 -31.07 -16.23
CA VAL A 33 2.42 -30.83 -15.83
C VAL A 33 2.53 -29.34 -15.51
N LEU A 34 2.38 -28.99 -14.22
CA LEU A 34 2.79 -27.69 -13.73
C LEU A 34 4.30 -27.55 -14.00
N ARG A 35 4.65 -26.84 -15.07
CA ARG A 35 5.98 -26.28 -15.22
C ARG A 35 6.12 -25.19 -14.18
N ALA A 36 6.83 -25.50 -13.10
CA ALA A 36 7.36 -24.48 -12.20
C ALA A 36 8.16 -23.48 -13.06
N GLN A 37 7.72 -22.24 -13.09
CA GLN A 37 8.52 -21.16 -13.68
C GLN A 37 9.76 -20.98 -12.80
N PRO A 38 10.94 -20.71 -13.37
CA PRO A 38 12.10 -20.39 -12.56
C PRO A 38 11.82 -19.10 -11.79
N VAL A 39 11.86 -19.17 -10.45
CA VAL A 39 11.86 -17.98 -9.60
C VAL A 39 13.15 -17.22 -9.91
N VAL A 40 13.04 -16.12 -10.65
CA VAL A 40 14.16 -15.22 -10.91
C VAL A 40 14.50 -14.56 -9.58
N SER A 41 15.48 -15.12 -8.89
CA SER A 41 16.00 -14.53 -7.66
C SER A 41 16.66 -13.19 -8.02
N PRO A 42 16.43 -12.11 -7.25
CA PRO A 42 17.11 -10.84 -7.51
C PRO A 42 18.64 -11.03 -7.42
N PRO A 43 19.43 -10.28 -8.19
CA PRO A 43 20.87 -10.41 -8.18
C PRO A 43 21.42 -10.07 -6.78
N ALA A 44 21.99 -11.08 -6.13
CA ALA A 44 22.70 -10.89 -4.87
C ALA A 44 24.02 -10.16 -5.13
N ASN A 45 23.99 -8.81 -5.18
CA ASN A 45 25.15 -7.93 -5.01
C ASN A 45 24.79 -6.44 -4.88
N SER A 46 24.15 -6.09 -3.77
CA SER A 46 24.53 -4.90 -2.99
C SER A 46 24.11 -5.14 -1.55
N VAL A 47 24.96 -4.79 -0.59
CA VAL A 47 24.51 -4.62 0.81
C VAL A 47 23.93 -3.21 0.91
N GLY A 48 22.82 -3.00 0.19
CA GLY A 48 21.88 -1.94 0.53
C GLY A 48 21.49 -2.14 1.99
N SER A 49 21.49 -1.07 2.77
CA SER A 49 21.19 -1.10 4.19
C SER A 49 19.88 -1.84 4.42
N SER A 50 19.89 -2.92 5.21
CA SER A 50 18.77 -3.85 5.41
C SER A 50 17.62 -3.25 6.24
N GLU A 51 17.31 -1.98 6.00
CA GLU A 51 16.28 -1.23 6.69
C GLU A 51 14.97 -1.32 5.92
N PRO A 52 13.81 -1.26 6.59
CA PRO A 52 12.52 -1.25 5.91
C PRO A 52 12.16 0.11 5.28
N TRP A 53 12.95 1.18 5.42
CA TRP A 53 12.59 2.51 4.91
C TRP A 53 13.33 2.93 3.62
N ALA A 54 12.89 4.04 3.01
CA ALA A 54 13.61 4.73 1.94
C ALA A 54 14.98 5.22 2.41
N THR A 55 16.01 5.02 1.58
CA THR A 55 17.42 5.25 1.93
C THR A 55 18.15 6.18 0.98
N HIS A 56 17.61 6.43 -0.22
CA HIS A 56 18.18 7.39 -1.16
C HIS A 56 17.10 8.13 -1.95
N VAL A 57 17.38 9.38 -2.33
CA VAL A 57 16.58 10.14 -3.30
C VAL A 57 17.31 10.12 -4.64
N THR A 58 16.72 9.48 -5.65
CA THR A 58 17.31 9.39 -6.99
C THR A 58 16.90 10.55 -7.89
N ALA A 59 15.72 11.14 -7.66
CA ALA A 59 15.27 12.35 -8.34
C ALA A 59 14.27 13.13 -7.50
N TYR A 60 14.38 14.47 -7.48
CA TYR A 60 13.39 15.36 -6.87
C TYR A 60 13.15 16.59 -7.74
N VAL A 61 11.88 16.92 -7.94
CA VAL A 61 11.39 18.14 -8.58
C VAL A 61 10.34 18.75 -7.64
N PRO A 62 10.57 19.93 -7.03
CA PRO A 62 9.67 20.48 -6.01
C PRO A 62 8.29 20.88 -6.52
N GLY A 63 8.13 21.07 -7.84
CA GLY A 63 6.89 21.60 -8.42
C GLY A 63 6.66 23.07 -8.07
N SER A 64 5.41 23.54 -8.22
CA SER A 64 4.98 24.88 -7.83
C SER A 64 4.00 24.84 -6.66
N GLY A 65 4.05 25.85 -5.78
CA GLY A 65 3.18 25.89 -4.61
C GLY A 65 3.44 24.77 -3.59
N PHE A 66 4.70 24.37 -3.42
CA PHE A 66 5.12 23.55 -2.27
C PHE A 66 4.99 24.35 -0.97
N ALA A 67 4.81 23.66 0.15
CA ALA A 67 4.62 24.25 1.46
C ALA A 67 5.86 25.03 1.95
N VAL A 68 5.64 26.03 2.81
CA VAL A 68 6.70 26.77 3.52
C VAL A 68 6.42 26.82 5.01
N GLU A 69 7.48 26.76 5.82
CA GLU A 69 7.40 26.85 7.29
C GLU A 69 6.88 28.23 7.71
N PHE A 70 5.93 28.22 8.65
CA PHE A 70 5.33 29.45 9.16
C PHE A 70 6.37 30.30 9.93
N GLY A 71 6.43 31.59 9.61
CA GLY A 71 7.32 32.56 10.25
C GLY A 71 8.71 32.65 9.64
N SER A 72 9.34 31.53 9.24
CA SER A 72 10.65 31.55 8.56
C SER A 72 10.53 31.72 7.04
N GLY A 73 9.45 31.20 6.43
CA GLY A 73 9.28 31.13 4.98
C GLY A 73 10.20 30.11 4.29
N LEU A 74 10.89 29.24 5.05
CA LEU A 74 11.71 28.17 4.49
C LEU A 74 10.82 27.12 3.81
N GLY A 75 11.12 26.75 2.57
CA GLY A 75 10.41 25.68 1.88
C GLY A 75 10.72 24.31 2.49
N TYR A 76 9.71 23.44 2.57
CA TYR A 76 9.89 22.01 2.87
C TYR A 76 10.49 21.28 1.66
N THR A 77 11.63 21.73 1.12
CA THR A 77 12.23 21.23 -0.12
C THR A 77 13.54 20.47 0.11
N ASN A 78 13.90 20.24 1.37
CA ASN A 78 14.99 19.34 1.73
C ASN A 78 14.60 17.89 1.45
N SER A 79 14.89 17.39 0.25
CA SER A 79 14.52 16.01 -0.13
C SER A 79 15.07 14.91 0.78
N SER A 80 16.07 15.17 1.62
CA SER A 80 16.59 14.19 2.58
C SER A 80 15.70 13.98 3.81
N SER A 81 14.65 14.79 4.04
CA SER A 81 13.73 14.60 5.17
C SER A 81 12.87 13.34 5.03
N ILE A 82 12.56 12.91 3.80
CA ILE A 82 11.75 11.69 3.53
C ILE A 82 12.53 10.37 3.74
N LEU A 83 13.80 10.44 4.12
CA LEU A 83 14.69 9.28 4.28
C LEU A 83 14.81 8.86 5.74
N GLY A 84 14.75 7.56 6.00
CA GLY A 84 14.80 7.02 7.36
C GLY A 84 13.43 6.59 7.90
N LEU A 85 13.41 6.36 9.21
CA LEU A 85 12.19 6.07 9.96
C LEU A 85 11.22 7.27 9.91
N PRO A 86 9.90 7.05 9.83
CA PRO A 86 8.90 8.08 10.10
C PRO A 86 9.13 8.76 11.45
N SER A 87 8.73 10.02 11.54
CA SER A 87 8.94 10.86 12.70
C SER A 87 8.28 10.30 13.95
N ARG A 88 9.07 10.07 15.01
CA ARG A 88 8.56 9.68 16.34
C ARG A 88 8.37 10.86 17.30
N VAL A 89 9.16 11.92 17.14
CA VAL A 89 9.18 13.10 18.02
C VAL A 89 9.48 14.33 17.18
N THR A 90 8.66 15.36 17.33
CA THR A 90 8.95 16.70 16.80
C THR A 90 9.74 17.48 17.84
N SER A 91 10.86 18.08 17.45
CA SER A 91 11.73 18.83 18.36
C SER A 91 11.30 20.30 18.55
N GLY A 92 11.84 20.97 19.57
CA GLY A 92 11.61 22.41 19.81
C GLY A 92 10.56 22.71 20.87
N ALA A 93 10.30 24.01 21.10
CA ALA A 93 9.48 24.49 22.22
C ALA A 93 7.98 24.13 22.11
N PHE A 94 7.49 23.89 20.89
CA PHE A 94 6.14 23.40 20.59
C PHE A 94 6.15 21.94 20.09
N GLY A 95 7.28 21.25 20.27
CA GLY A 95 7.46 19.85 19.92
C GLY A 95 6.88 18.91 20.99
N GLY A 96 7.03 17.61 20.73
CA GLY A 96 6.47 16.53 21.53
C GLY A 96 6.53 15.20 20.78
N PRO A 97 5.93 14.13 21.31
CA PRO A 97 5.66 12.92 20.54
C PRO A 97 4.90 13.28 19.26
N VAL A 98 5.26 12.64 18.15
CA VAL A 98 4.37 12.61 16.98
C VAL A 98 3.24 11.65 17.31
N ASP A 99 2.00 12.10 17.19
CA ASP A 99 0.83 11.26 17.35
C ASP A 99 -0.33 11.72 16.44
N PRO A 100 -1.42 10.94 16.32
CA PRO A 100 -2.52 11.27 15.42
C PRO A 100 -3.24 12.62 15.67
N PHE A 101 -2.96 13.33 16.77
CA PHE A 101 -3.39 14.71 17.01
C PHE A 101 -2.28 15.75 16.81
N ALA A 102 -1.01 15.33 16.86
CA ALA A 102 0.18 16.15 16.72
C ALA A 102 1.14 15.57 15.66
N PRO A 103 0.85 15.76 14.35
CA PRO A 103 1.68 15.25 13.26
C PRO A 103 3.06 15.95 13.18
N PRO A 104 4.03 15.39 12.43
CA PRO A 104 5.30 16.05 12.15
C PRO A 104 5.08 17.37 11.40
N PHE A 105 5.90 18.39 11.68
CA PHE A 105 5.75 19.72 11.09
C PHE A 105 7.06 20.47 10.81
N LEU A 106 8.24 19.93 11.13
CA LEU A 106 9.51 20.64 10.89
C LEU A 106 10.02 20.44 9.45
N VAL A 107 10.78 21.42 8.94
CA VAL A 107 11.51 21.33 7.66
C VAL A 107 12.58 20.21 7.60
N SER A 108 12.88 19.60 8.75
CA SER A 108 13.73 18.41 8.86
C SER A 108 12.96 17.09 8.86
N GLN A 109 11.63 17.13 8.97
CA GLN A 109 10.74 15.96 9.00
C GLN A 109 9.95 15.84 7.69
N LEU A 110 9.42 16.95 7.18
CA LEU A 110 8.56 16.94 6.00
C LEU A 110 9.31 17.32 4.71
N LEU A 111 8.91 16.67 3.63
CA LEU A 111 9.18 17.03 2.24
C LEU A 111 7.86 17.40 1.57
N SER A 112 7.73 18.62 1.06
CA SER A 112 6.60 19.05 0.25
C SER A 112 6.89 18.90 -1.24
N VAL A 113 5.92 18.31 -1.94
CA VAL A 113 5.91 18.16 -3.40
C VAL A 113 4.71 18.93 -3.94
N GLY A 114 4.96 20.12 -4.48
CA GLY A 114 3.95 20.99 -5.08
C GLY A 114 3.50 20.51 -6.46
N ALA A 115 2.53 21.20 -7.06
CA ALA A 115 1.88 20.82 -8.31
C ALA A 115 2.90 20.64 -9.44
N THR A 116 2.73 19.57 -10.22
CA THR A 116 3.66 19.07 -11.25
C THR A 116 5.05 18.64 -10.75
N GLY A 117 5.27 18.65 -9.43
CA GLY A 117 6.46 18.12 -8.79
C GLY A 117 6.44 16.60 -8.69
N SER A 118 7.61 16.03 -8.39
CA SER A 118 7.76 14.59 -8.12
C SER A 118 8.95 14.30 -7.21
N ILE A 119 8.88 13.19 -6.50
CA ILE A 119 9.99 12.61 -5.73
C ILE A 119 10.13 11.13 -6.13
N THR A 120 11.36 10.69 -6.36
CA THR A 120 11.70 9.27 -6.58
C THR A 120 12.71 8.86 -5.52
N VAL A 121 12.40 7.79 -4.79
CA VAL A 121 13.27 7.21 -3.76
C VAL A 121 13.68 5.78 -4.13
N GLU A 122 14.86 5.39 -3.66
CA GLU A 122 15.29 4.00 -3.53
C GLU A 122 14.95 3.49 -2.12
N LEU A 123 14.37 2.30 -2.05
CA LEU A 123 14.03 1.60 -0.81
C LEU A 123 15.25 0.82 -0.30
N GLY A 124 15.52 0.86 1.02
CA GLY A 124 16.64 0.11 1.61
C GLY A 124 16.56 -1.41 1.41
N ARG A 125 15.34 -1.92 1.23
CA ARG A 125 15.05 -3.29 0.80
C ARG A 125 13.95 -3.28 -0.27
N PRO A 126 13.86 -4.30 -1.15
CA PRO A 126 12.71 -4.44 -2.04
C PRO A 126 11.40 -4.60 -1.24
N ALA A 127 10.35 -3.89 -1.67
CA ALA A 127 8.98 -4.25 -1.35
C ALA A 127 8.57 -5.43 -2.24
N PHE A 128 8.06 -6.50 -1.65
CA PHE A 128 7.55 -7.67 -2.37
C PHE A 128 6.03 -7.62 -2.42
N ASN A 129 5.46 -8.02 -3.56
CA ASN A 129 4.03 -8.21 -3.74
C ASN A 129 3.60 -9.48 -3.00
N ASN A 130 3.02 -9.34 -1.81
CA ASN A 130 2.64 -10.51 -1.01
C ASN A 130 1.24 -10.38 -0.38
N PRO A 131 0.24 -11.17 -0.82
CA PRO A 131 -1.10 -11.17 -0.25
C PRO A 131 -1.18 -11.68 1.20
N ALA A 132 -0.08 -12.20 1.76
CA ALA A 132 0.04 -12.54 3.18
C ALA A 132 0.52 -11.37 4.07
N HIS A 133 0.94 -10.24 3.48
CA HIS A 133 1.16 -9.02 4.25
C HIS A 133 -0.15 -8.54 4.91
N PRO A 134 -0.10 -7.84 6.05
CA PRO A 134 -1.29 -7.25 6.67
C PRO A 134 -2.12 -6.46 5.66
N HIS A 135 -3.37 -6.88 5.48
CA HIS A 135 -4.34 -6.28 4.54
C HIS A 135 -3.93 -6.30 3.05
N GLY A 136 -2.87 -7.05 2.68
CA GLY A 136 -2.29 -7.05 1.33
C GLY A 136 -1.48 -5.80 1.00
N VAL A 137 -1.07 -5.01 2.01
CA VAL A 137 -0.25 -3.81 1.83
C VAL A 137 1.24 -4.20 1.82
N ASP A 138 1.98 -3.73 0.82
CA ASP A 138 3.41 -4.02 0.64
C ASP A 138 4.30 -2.85 1.07
N PHE A 139 3.80 -1.62 1.03
CA PHE A 139 4.49 -0.44 1.56
C PHE A 139 3.52 0.65 2.04
N LEU A 140 4.04 1.54 2.89
CA LEU A 140 3.37 2.65 3.54
C LEU A 140 4.06 3.96 3.16
N VAL A 141 3.26 5.02 2.99
CA VAL A 141 3.72 6.41 2.86
C VAL A 141 3.14 7.23 4.02
N PHE A 142 4.00 7.95 4.73
CA PHE A 142 3.64 8.79 5.87
C PHE A 142 3.59 10.26 5.44
N GLY A 143 2.63 11.01 5.95
CA GLY A 143 2.40 12.43 5.63
C GLY A 143 2.26 13.30 6.89
N ASN A 144 1.64 14.47 6.76
CA ASN A 144 1.48 15.43 7.86
C ASN A 144 0.05 15.58 8.39
N THR A 145 -0.88 14.74 7.93
CA THR A 145 -2.28 14.79 8.39
C THR A 145 -2.40 14.52 9.89
N GLY A 146 -3.37 15.19 10.52
CA GLY A 146 -3.75 14.95 11.90
C GLY A 146 -5.28 14.98 12.07
N PHE A 147 -5.79 14.26 13.06
CA PHE A 147 -7.21 14.32 13.43
C PHE A 147 -7.53 15.63 14.14
N THR A 148 -8.65 16.26 13.79
CA THR A 148 -9.13 17.47 14.47
C THR A 148 -9.54 17.13 15.90
N ILE A 149 -9.07 17.90 16.88
CA ILE A 149 -9.57 17.87 18.26
C ILE A 149 -10.85 18.71 18.35
N THR A 150 -11.98 18.08 18.68
CA THR A 150 -13.31 18.72 18.74
C THR A 150 -13.74 19.13 20.14
N ASN A 151 -13.13 18.54 21.19
CA ASN A 151 -13.41 18.88 22.60
C ASN A 151 -12.53 20.01 23.16
N GLY A 152 -11.64 20.60 22.36
CA GLY A 152 -10.71 21.66 22.77
C GLY A 152 -9.61 21.23 23.74
N ASN A 153 -9.42 19.94 24.00
CA ASN A 153 -8.41 19.43 24.93
C ASN A 153 -7.11 19.10 24.20
N PHE A 154 -6.21 20.09 24.13
CA PHE A 154 -4.88 19.96 23.50
C PHE A 154 -3.79 19.43 24.46
N THR A 155 -4.12 19.06 25.71
CA THR A 155 -3.15 18.59 26.72
C THR A 155 -3.12 17.06 26.86
N GLY A 156 -3.40 16.35 25.76
CA GLY A 156 -3.39 14.88 25.69
C GLY A 156 -4.75 14.20 25.93
N GLY A 157 -5.80 14.95 26.25
CA GLY A 157 -7.18 14.43 26.38
C GLY A 157 -8.07 14.73 25.18
N GLY A 158 -7.49 14.90 23.99
CA GLY A 158 -8.19 15.23 22.76
C GLY A 158 -9.18 14.13 22.35
N ILE A 159 -10.29 14.55 21.74
CA ILE A 159 -11.30 13.68 21.11
C ILE A 159 -11.51 14.18 19.68
N THR A 160 -11.60 13.28 18.71
CA THR A 160 -11.92 13.62 17.30
C THR A 160 -13.35 13.27 16.91
N ASP A 161 -13.86 13.89 15.87
CA ASP A 161 -15.03 13.45 15.10
C ASP A 161 -14.64 12.64 13.84
N GLY A 162 -13.34 12.40 13.63
CA GLY A 162 -12.79 11.73 12.47
C GLY A 162 -12.40 12.69 11.33
N SER A 163 -12.70 13.98 11.44
CA SER A 163 -12.19 14.99 10.49
C SER A 163 -10.68 15.15 10.62
N LEU A 164 -10.04 15.52 9.51
CA LEU A 164 -8.59 15.71 9.43
C LEU A 164 -8.27 17.18 9.15
N PHE A 165 -7.18 17.67 9.72
CA PHE A 165 -6.47 18.85 9.23
C PHE A 165 -5.24 18.43 8.40
N SER A 166 -4.76 19.36 7.58
CA SER A 166 -3.72 19.16 6.53
C SER A 166 -3.99 18.08 5.47
N ALA A 167 -5.07 17.29 5.58
CA ALA A 167 -5.43 16.31 4.56
C ALA A 167 -5.90 16.95 3.25
N GLY A 168 -5.70 16.23 2.14
CA GLY A 168 -6.32 16.53 0.85
C GLY A 168 -5.85 17.83 0.17
N GLN A 169 -4.66 18.34 0.52
CA GLN A 169 -4.10 19.55 -0.09
C GLN A 169 -3.62 19.35 -1.54
N GLY A 170 -3.59 18.11 -2.03
CA GLY A 170 -3.18 17.79 -3.40
C GLY A 170 -3.66 16.42 -3.87
N VAL A 171 -3.49 16.16 -5.16
CA VAL A 171 -3.81 14.89 -5.80
C VAL A 171 -2.52 14.21 -6.22
N GLY A 172 -2.20 13.09 -5.57
CA GLY A 172 -1.01 12.30 -5.87
C GLY A 172 -1.22 11.20 -6.91
N ARG A 173 -0.12 10.78 -7.54
CA ARG A 173 0.02 9.52 -8.26
C ARG A 173 1.24 8.78 -7.73
N VAL A 174 1.06 7.49 -7.41
CA VAL A 174 2.14 6.60 -7.02
C VAL A 174 2.52 5.69 -8.19
N SER A 175 3.81 5.54 -8.44
CA SER A 175 4.36 4.55 -9.36
C SER A 175 5.51 3.80 -8.70
N VAL A 176 5.67 2.52 -9.05
CA VAL A 176 6.69 1.62 -8.49
C VAL A 176 7.61 1.12 -9.60
N SER A 177 8.86 0.79 -9.28
CA SER A 177 9.82 0.25 -10.24
C SER A 177 10.76 -0.79 -9.61
N PRO A 178 11.04 -1.92 -10.30
CA PRO A 178 12.06 -2.89 -9.88
C PRO A 178 13.50 -2.43 -10.12
N ASP A 179 13.71 -1.47 -11.05
CA ASP A 179 15.03 -1.10 -11.60
C ASP A 179 15.36 0.41 -11.54
N GLY A 180 14.41 1.25 -11.12
CA GLY A 180 14.56 2.71 -11.08
C GLY A 180 14.44 3.39 -12.45
N LEU A 181 14.12 2.64 -13.52
CA LEU A 181 14.03 3.12 -14.90
C LEU A 181 12.61 2.94 -15.45
N ASN A 182 12.05 1.75 -15.30
CA ASN A 182 10.73 1.37 -15.79
C ASN A 182 9.72 1.45 -14.65
N PHE A 183 8.85 2.47 -14.70
CA PHE A 183 7.84 2.73 -13.66
C PHE A 183 6.45 2.27 -14.10
N PHE A 184 5.80 1.53 -13.20
CA PHE A 184 4.40 1.10 -13.33
C PHE A 184 3.56 1.94 -12.36
N THR A 185 2.54 2.62 -12.87
CA THR A 185 1.63 3.42 -12.04
C THR A 185 0.68 2.50 -11.28
N LEU A 186 0.39 2.80 -10.02
CA LEU A 186 -0.66 2.11 -9.27
C LEU A 186 -2.03 2.64 -9.71
N ASP A 187 -2.97 1.74 -9.98
CA ASP A 187 -4.32 2.04 -10.45
C ASP A 187 -5.03 3.03 -9.51
N PRO A 188 -5.36 4.27 -9.96
CA PRO A 188 -5.98 5.29 -9.12
C PRO A 188 -7.44 4.95 -8.71
N ALA A 189 -8.03 3.88 -9.26
CA ALA A 189 -9.30 3.35 -8.78
C ALA A 189 -9.15 2.44 -7.54
N LYS A 190 -7.92 2.07 -7.17
CA LYS A 190 -7.58 1.21 -6.02
C LYS A 190 -6.65 1.91 -5.03
N ALA A 191 -5.65 2.63 -5.55
CA ALA A 191 -4.69 3.35 -4.75
C ALA A 191 -5.39 4.46 -3.93
N PRO A 192 -5.24 4.49 -2.59
CA PRO A 192 -5.79 5.55 -1.76
C PRO A 192 -5.09 6.88 -2.04
N ALA A 193 -5.73 7.98 -1.64
CA ALA A 193 -5.09 9.29 -1.65
C ALA A 193 -3.88 9.32 -0.72
N LEU A 194 -2.77 9.89 -1.17
CA LEU A 194 -1.66 10.27 -0.31
C LEU A 194 -2.07 11.38 0.66
N ASP A 195 -1.35 11.50 1.77
CA ASP A 195 -1.52 12.58 2.75
C ASP A 195 -3.00 12.72 3.19
N SER A 196 -3.54 11.58 3.66
CA SER A 196 -4.97 11.38 3.90
C SER A 196 -5.25 10.71 5.24
N LEU A 197 -6.16 9.74 5.30
CA LEU A 197 -6.51 9.01 6.52
C LEU A 197 -5.33 8.16 7.01
N PHE A 198 -5.30 7.96 8.33
CA PHE A 198 -4.21 7.36 9.11
C PHE A 198 -2.99 8.28 9.39
N PRO A 199 -3.20 9.44 10.06
CA PRO A 199 -2.13 10.21 10.71
C PRO A 199 -1.06 9.37 11.42
N THR A 200 0.20 9.80 11.35
CA THR A 200 1.34 9.09 11.96
C THR A 200 1.22 9.00 13.48
N ASP A 201 1.41 7.79 14.03
CA ASP A 201 1.62 7.57 15.45
C ASP A 201 3.07 7.17 15.73
N GLY A 202 3.84 8.12 16.26
CA GLY A 202 5.25 7.98 16.60
C GLY A 202 5.54 6.91 17.66
N SER A 203 4.52 6.33 18.32
CA SER A 203 4.66 5.22 19.26
C SER A 203 4.40 3.84 18.65
N GLY A 204 3.85 3.76 17.43
CA GLY A 204 3.49 2.50 16.78
C GLY A 204 4.60 1.87 15.93
N GLU A 205 4.26 0.74 15.31
CA GLU A 205 5.11 0.02 14.35
C GLU A 205 4.87 0.50 12.91
N PHE A 206 5.88 1.15 12.34
CA PHE A 206 5.81 1.76 10.99
C PHE A 206 5.85 0.76 9.83
N HIS A 207 5.98 -0.52 10.13
CA HIS A 207 6.03 -1.62 9.17
C HIS A 207 4.85 -2.58 9.36
N GLN A 208 3.76 -2.08 9.92
CA GLN A 208 2.45 -2.72 10.00
C GLN A 208 1.41 -1.72 9.45
N ALA A 209 0.61 -2.14 8.48
CA ALA A 209 -0.48 -1.32 7.94
C ALA A 209 -1.69 -1.25 8.89
N VAL A 210 -2.38 -0.12 8.90
CA VAL A 210 -3.75 0.02 9.47
C VAL A 210 -4.74 -0.71 8.54
N ASP A 211 -5.87 -1.21 9.06
CA ASP A 211 -6.90 -1.84 8.21
C ASP A 211 -7.49 -0.79 7.23
N PRO A 212 -7.28 -0.91 5.90
CA PRO A 212 -7.74 0.07 4.92
C PRO A 212 -9.27 0.09 4.76
N ARG A 213 -10.00 -0.78 5.47
CA ARG A 213 -11.47 -0.71 5.59
C ARG A 213 -11.95 0.37 6.56
N LEU A 214 -11.09 0.87 7.44
CA LEU A 214 -11.45 1.93 8.39
C LEU A 214 -11.69 3.25 7.64
N SER A 215 -12.72 3.95 8.08
CA SER A 215 -13.15 5.24 7.55
C SER A 215 -12.97 6.36 8.57
N ALA A 216 -13.08 7.62 8.17
CA ALA A 216 -13.10 8.75 9.11
C ALA A 216 -14.15 8.55 10.24
N ALA A 217 -15.32 8.00 9.91
CA ALA A 217 -16.40 7.75 10.86
C ALA A 217 -16.03 6.71 11.94
N ASP A 218 -15.06 5.83 11.69
CA ASP A 218 -14.59 4.86 12.69
C ASP A 218 -13.82 5.51 13.85
N PHE A 219 -13.31 6.72 13.65
CA PHE A 219 -12.58 7.50 14.64
C PHE A 219 -13.48 8.50 15.39
N ALA A 220 -14.74 8.66 14.98
CA ALA A 220 -15.66 9.61 15.60
C ALA A 220 -15.92 9.30 17.08
N GLY A 221 -15.71 10.30 17.94
CA GLY A 221 -15.82 10.20 19.39
C GLY A 221 -14.60 9.55 20.07
N LEU A 222 -13.55 9.17 19.34
CA LEU A 222 -12.38 8.50 19.94
C LEU A 222 -11.36 9.50 20.49
N SER A 223 -10.74 9.11 21.60
CA SER A 223 -9.51 9.70 22.12
C SER A 223 -8.28 9.03 21.50
N LEU A 224 -7.07 9.52 21.83
CA LEU A 224 -5.82 8.95 21.34
C LEU A 224 -5.69 7.44 21.63
N ALA A 225 -6.16 6.99 22.79
CA ALA A 225 -6.20 5.55 23.12
C ALA A 225 -7.13 4.77 22.19
N GLY A 226 -8.34 5.30 21.90
CA GLY A 226 -9.26 4.67 20.97
C GLY A 226 -8.74 4.65 19.52
N ILE A 227 -8.02 5.69 19.09
CA ILE A 227 -7.35 5.72 17.78
C ILE A 227 -6.30 4.61 17.71
N ARG A 228 -5.47 4.46 18.75
CA ARG A 228 -4.47 3.38 18.87
C ARG A 228 -5.09 1.98 18.86
N ASP A 229 -6.23 1.78 19.52
CA ASP A 229 -6.97 0.53 19.48
C ASP A 229 -7.42 0.18 18.04
N ARG A 230 -7.81 1.19 17.23
CA ARG A 230 -8.15 1.01 15.80
C ARG A 230 -6.92 0.76 14.92
N TYR A 231 -5.77 1.36 15.24
CA TYR A 231 -4.51 1.11 14.54
C TYR A 231 -3.91 -0.27 14.84
N ALA A 232 -4.34 -0.93 15.92
CA ALA A 232 -3.93 -2.29 16.30
C ALA A 232 -2.39 -2.48 16.37
N GLY A 233 -1.66 -1.44 16.80
CA GLY A 233 -0.19 -1.42 16.91
C GLY A 233 0.54 -0.78 15.72
N SER A 234 -0.14 -0.50 14.60
CA SER A 234 0.42 0.26 13.48
C SER A 234 0.83 1.69 13.91
N GLY A 235 1.87 2.22 13.27
CA GLY A 235 2.25 3.63 13.34
C GLY A 235 1.49 4.55 12.38
N GLY A 236 0.42 4.08 11.73
CA GLY A 236 -0.34 4.86 10.74
C GLY A 236 0.25 4.75 9.32
N GLY A 237 0.04 5.80 8.51
CA GLY A 237 0.50 5.86 7.13
C GLY A 237 -0.49 5.26 6.12
N THR A 238 -0.39 5.72 4.87
CA THR A 238 -1.22 5.29 3.76
C THR A 238 -0.61 4.05 3.08
N GLY A 239 -1.38 2.95 3.01
CA GLY A 239 -0.92 1.66 2.47
C GLY A 239 -1.11 1.47 0.96
N PHE A 240 -0.14 0.84 0.32
CA PHE A 240 -0.12 0.54 -1.12
C PHE A 240 0.31 -0.93 -1.40
N ASP A 241 -0.24 -1.50 -2.47
CA ASP A 241 -0.10 -2.88 -2.92
C ASP A 241 0.41 -2.91 -4.37
N LEU A 242 1.44 -3.69 -4.65
CA LEU A 242 2.08 -3.81 -5.96
C LEU A 242 1.17 -4.49 -7.00
N ALA A 243 0.18 -5.29 -6.58
CA ALA A 243 -0.84 -5.88 -7.45
C ALA A 243 -1.83 -4.84 -8.02
N TRP A 244 -1.74 -3.57 -7.60
CA TRP A 244 -2.46 -2.46 -8.22
C TRP A 244 -1.73 -1.86 -9.41
N ALA A 245 -0.50 -2.29 -9.71
CA ALA A 245 0.28 -1.79 -10.84
C ALA A 245 -0.41 -1.98 -12.20
N VAL A 246 -0.31 -0.97 -13.07
CA VAL A 246 -0.77 -1.00 -14.45
C VAL A 246 0.31 -0.57 -15.43
N ASP A 247 0.20 -1.07 -16.67
CA ASP A 247 1.04 -0.65 -17.80
C ASP A 247 0.61 0.71 -18.38
N ALA A 248 1.35 1.19 -19.38
CA ALA A 248 1.05 2.45 -20.08
C ALA A 248 -0.27 2.46 -20.86
N GLN A 249 -1.02 1.34 -20.91
CA GLN A 249 -2.36 1.22 -21.47
C GLN A 249 -3.44 1.06 -20.38
N GLY A 250 -3.07 1.15 -19.10
CA GLY A 250 -3.98 0.97 -17.96
C GLY A 250 -4.37 -0.50 -17.71
N ARG A 251 -3.65 -1.48 -18.28
CA ARG A 251 -3.91 -2.91 -18.05
C ARG A 251 -3.09 -3.39 -16.85
N PRO A 252 -3.57 -4.34 -16.03
CA PRO A 252 -2.81 -4.89 -14.92
C PRO A 252 -1.41 -5.36 -15.33
N ALA A 253 -0.40 -4.89 -14.62
CA ALA A 253 1.00 -5.28 -14.79
C ALA A 253 1.45 -6.17 -13.62
N LEU A 254 2.16 -7.25 -13.92
CA LEU A 254 2.77 -8.08 -12.87
C LEU A 254 4.05 -7.41 -12.38
N VAL A 255 4.04 -6.93 -11.13
CA VAL A 255 5.21 -6.42 -10.42
C VAL A 255 5.39 -7.28 -9.18
N ASP A 256 6.36 -8.20 -9.21
CA ASP A 256 6.64 -9.12 -8.10
C ASP A 256 7.37 -8.41 -6.95
N TYR A 257 8.17 -7.39 -7.26
CA TYR A 257 8.85 -6.54 -6.29
C TYR A 257 9.15 -5.15 -6.85
N ALA A 258 9.37 -4.18 -5.96
CA ALA A 258 9.81 -2.83 -6.28
C ALA A 258 11.02 -2.44 -5.42
N THR A 259 12.02 -1.81 -6.03
CA THR A 259 13.17 -1.19 -5.33
C THR A 259 13.03 0.34 -5.25
N HIS A 260 12.15 0.91 -6.08
CA HIS A 260 11.93 2.35 -6.15
C HIS A 260 10.44 2.69 -6.08
N VAL A 261 10.15 3.81 -5.42
CA VAL A 261 8.82 4.44 -5.40
C VAL A 261 8.95 5.86 -5.95
N ARG A 262 8.06 6.23 -6.87
CA ARG A 262 7.89 7.59 -7.35
C ARG A 262 6.51 8.12 -6.95
N ILE A 263 6.50 9.30 -6.37
CA ILE A 263 5.29 10.08 -6.08
C ILE A 263 5.29 11.31 -6.99
N GLU A 264 4.20 11.54 -7.71
CA GLU A 264 3.98 12.71 -8.57
C GLU A 264 2.77 13.49 -8.04
N THR A 265 2.92 14.79 -7.80
CA THR A 265 1.79 15.67 -7.39
C THR A 265 1.13 16.24 -8.65
N LEU A 266 -0.06 15.75 -8.98
CA LEU A 266 -0.81 16.16 -10.16
C LEU A 266 -1.42 17.57 -10.00
N SER A 267 -1.83 17.92 -8.78
CA SER A 267 -2.35 19.24 -8.41
C SER A 267 -2.19 19.48 -6.91
N GLY A 268 -2.22 20.75 -6.49
CA GLY A 268 -2.08 21.14 -5.09
C GLY A 268 -0.67 20.88 -4.54
N GLN A 269 -0.57 20.45 -3.29
CA GLN A 269 0.67 20.01 -2.64
C GLN A 269 0.45 18.70 -1.87
N LEU A 270 1.51 17.91 -1.71
CA LEU A 270 1.57 16.80 -0.76
C LEU A 270 2.70 17.05 0.23
N GLU A 271 2.53 16.68 1.49
CA GLU A 271 3.57 16.75 2.52
C GLU A 271 3.89 15.33 3.01
N LEU A 272 5.16 14.94 2.94
CA LEU A 272 5.62 13.56 3.08
C LEU A 272 6.69 13.48 4.18
N ASP A 273 6.52 12.55 5.12
CA ASP A 273 7.44 12.32 6.25
C ASP A 273 8.40 11.16 5.96
N ALA A 274 7.90 10.04 5.44
CA ALA A 274 8.73 8.86 5.14
C ALA A 274 8.01 7.83 4.24
N ILE A 275 8.78 6.87 3.71
CA ILE A 275 8.26 5.70 2.99
C ILE A 275 8.85 4.44 3.62
N THR A 276 8.00 3.47 3.99
CA THR A 276 8.41 2.21 4.64
C THR A 276 7.80 1.00 3.95
N VAL A 277 8.60 -0.03 3.73
CA VAL A 277 8.26 -1.35 3.22
C VAL A 277 7.71 -2.24 4.33
N ILE A 278 6.64 -2.96 4.06
CA ILE A 278 6.17 -4.04 4.91
C ILE A 278 7.11 -5.24 4.73
N PRO A 279 7.83 -5.69 5.78
CA PRO A 279 8.78 -6.78 5.65
C PRO A 279 8.06 -8.12 5.64
N GLU A 280 8.51 -8.99 4.75
CA GLU A 280 8.21 -10.42 4.78
C GLU A 280 8.37 -11.00 6.20
N PRO A 281 7.45 -11.87 6.67
CA PRO A 281 7.60 -12.59 7.93
C PRO A 281 8.91 -13.38 7.91
N GLY A 282 9.91 -12.89 8.66
CA GLY A 282 11.26 -13.43 8.62
C GLY A 282 11.29 -14.94 8.82
N VAL A 283 12.21 -15.63 8.12
CA VAL A 283 12.31 -17.11 8.10
C VAL A 283 12.31 -17.72 9.51
N SER A 284 12.84 -17.00 10.51
CA SER A 284 12.77 -17.33 11.94
C SER A 284 11.35 -17.57 12.46
N SER A 285 10.37 -16.76 12.06
CA SER A 285 8.96 -16.88 12.44
C SER A 285 8.32 -18.13 11.84
N LEU A 286 8.62 -18.40 10.57
CA LEU A 286 8.17 -19.62 9.87
C LEU A 286 8.81 -20.89 10.48
N LEU A 287 10.09 -20.83 10.84
CA LEU A 287 10.78 -21.91 11.57
C LEU A 287 10.19 -22.13 12.96
N ALA A 288 9.86 -21.06 13.71
CA ALA A 288 9.24 -21.17 15.02
C ALA A 288 7.87 -21.87 14.95
N ILE A 289 7.02 -21.48 13.99
CA ILE A 289 5.74 -22.13 13.72
C ILE A 289 5.95 -23.61 13.34
N GLY A 290 6.93 -23.90 12.48
CA GLY A 290 7.29 -25.27 12.09
C GLY A 290 7.74 -26.15 13.26
N LEU A 291 8.55 -25.60 14.18
CA LEU A 291 9.01 -26.30 15.39
C LEU A 291 7.86 -26.55 16.38
N VAL A 292 6.96 -25.58 16.58
CA VAL A 292 5.78 -25.73 17.45
C VAL A 292 4.81 -26.78 16.87
N ALA A 293 4.53 -26.73 15.56
CA ALA A 293 3.72 -27.75 14.89
C ALA A 293 4.36 -29.15 14.97
N GLY A 294 5.68 -29.24 14.79
CA GLY A 294 6.46 -30.46 14.94
C GLY A 294 6.38 -31.05 16.36
N ALA A 295 6.50 -30.21 17.38
CA ALA A 295 6.37 -30.61 18.78
C ALA A 295 4.96 -31.13 19.11
N LEU A 296 3.91 -30.42 18.67
CA LEU A 296 2.51 -30.83 18.81
C LEU A 296 2.22 -32.17 18.13
N MET A 297 2.73 -32.38 16.91
CA MET A 297 2.59 -33.67 16.21
C MET A 297 3.33 -34.81 16.92
N ARG A 298 4.54 -34.56 17.45
CA ARG A 298 5.31 -35.54 18.22
C ARG A 298 4.62 -35.91 19.53
N TRP A 299 4.11 -34.93 20.27
CA TRP A 299 3.36 -35.15 21.51
C TRP A 299 2.10 -36.00 21.28
N ARG A 300 1.32 -35.69 20.23
CA ARG A 300 0.14 -36.50 19.85
C ARG A 300 0.48 -37.95 19.52
N ARG A 301 1.61 -38.21 18.84
CA ARG A 301 2.05 -39.60 18.54
C ARG A 301 2.40 -40.37 19.82
N LEU A 302 3.15 -39.75 20.73
CA LEU A 302 3.51 -40.37 22.01
C LEU A 302 2.28 -40.62 22.90
N ALA A 303 1.34 -39.67 22.96
CA ALA A 303 0.09 -39.82 23.71
C ALA A 303 -0.81 -40.95 23.19
N ASN A 304 -0.76 -41.23 21.88
CA ASN A 304 -1.49 -42.37 21.29
C ASN A 304 -0.79 -43.71 21.56
N GLN A 305 0.55 -43.75 21.52
CA GLN A 305 1.33 -44.96 21.85
C GLN A 305 1.24 -45.35 23.34
N ALA A 306 0.98 -44.39 24.24
CA ALA A 306 0.74 -44.66 25.65
C ALA A 306 -0.69 -45.15 25.97
N ARG A 307 -1.55 -45.33 24.96
CA ARG A 307 -2.94 -45.79 25.08
C ARG A 307 -3.21 -47.14 24.39
N SER A 308 -2.17 -47.76 23.84
CA SER A 308 -2.17 -49.08 23.19
C SER A 308 -1.35 -50.07 23.99
#